data_AF-A0A0P1FLJ8-F1
#
_entry.id   AF-A0A0P1FLJ8-F1
#
_cell.length_a   1.000
_cell.length_b   1.000
_cell.length_c   1.000
_cell.angle_alpha   90.00
_cell.angle_beta   90.00
_cell.angle_gamma   90.00
#
_symmetry.space_group_name_H-M   'P 1'
#
loop_
_entity.id
_entity.type
_entity.pdbx_description
1 polymer ?
#
loop_
_entity_poly.entity_id
_entity_poly.type
_entity_poly.pdbx_seq_one_letter_code
_entity_poly.pdbx_strand_id
1 'polypeptide(L)'
;MGYIGKTRTQKRAAVRADWIEERLREARIVIADVAHHSDYLLRLACTVLVKHGATPEEREDARILLVVLDAKTPGRLPALDREGRS
;
A
#
# COMPACT_ATOMS: atom_id res chain seq x y z
N MET A 1 -3.73 34.24 -18.20
CA MET A 1 -2.75 33.15 -18.47
C MET A 1 -2.60 32.28 -17.24
N GLY A 2 -3.15 31.05 -17.23
CA GLY A 2 -3.07 30.15 -16.06
C GLY A 2 -3.84 28.82 -16.16
N TYR A 3 -4.57 28.59 -17.25
CA TYR A 3 -5.50 27.45 -17.36
C TYR A 3 -4.84 26.12 -17.82
N ILE A 4 -3.66 26.16 -18.43
CA ILE A 4 -3.00 24.97 -19.00
C ILE A 4 -2.31 24.11 -17.92
N GLY A 5 -1.81 24.73 -16.85
CA GLY A 5 -1.18 24.01 -15.72
C GLY A 5 -2.20 23.24 -14.86
N LYS A 6 -3.39 23.81 -14.64
CA LYS A 6 -4.46 23.17 -13.85
C LYS A 6 -4.98 21.90 -14.51
N THR A 7 -5.18 21.92 -15.83
CA THR A 7 -5.75 20.76 -16.57
C THR A 7 -4.79 19.58 -16.64
N ARG A 8 -3.48 19.82 -16.80
CA ARG A 8 -2.48 18.73 -16.78
C ARG A 8 -2.35 18.11 -15.39
N THR A 9 -2.35 18.91 -14.33
CA THR A 9 -2.32 18.41 -12.95
C THR A 9 -3.57 17.60 -12.63
N GLN A 10 -4.74 18.07 -13.04
CA GLN A 10 -6.00 17.36 -12.86
C GLN A 10 -6.03 16.02 -13.61
N LYS A 11 -5.58 15.99 -14.87
CA LYS A 11 -5.47 14.74 -15.63
C LYS A 11 -4.52 13.75 -14.95
N ARG A 12 -3.38 14.21 -14.44
CA ARG A 12 -2.44 13.35 -13.70
C ARG A 12 -3.03 12.85 -12.37
N ALA A 13 -3.85 13.65 -11.70
CA ALA A 13 -4.54 13.24 -10.49
C ALA A 13 -5.60 12.17 -10.79
N ALA A 14 -6.36 12.30 -11.87
CA ALA A 14 -7.33 11.30 -12.31
C ALA A 14 -6.65 9.97 -12.65
N VAL A 15 -5.62 9.99 -13.50
CA VAL A 15 -4.85 8.77 -13.85
C VAL A 15 -4.25 8.11 -12.59
N ARG A 16 -3.81 8.91 -11.61
CA ARG A 16 -3.32 8.38 -10.33
C ARG A 16 -4.44 7.73 -9.52
N ALA A 17 -5.62 8.33 -9.47
CA ALA A 17 -6.76 7.79 -8.74
C ALA A 17 -7.16 6.42 -9.33
N ASP A 18 -7.34 6.35 -10.65
CA ASP A 18 -7.70 5.10 -11.34
C ASP A 18 -6.66 3.99 -11.09
N TRP A 19 -5.36 4.36 -11.13
CA TRP A 19 -4.28 3.43 -10.82
C TRP A 19 -4.32 2.95 -9.37
N ILE A 20 -4.56 3.84 -8.41
CA ILE A 20 -4.69 3.49 -6.99
C ILE A 20 -5.88 2.53 -6.80
N GLU A 21 -7.02 2.80 -7.40
CA GLU A 21 -8.20 1.94 -7.31
C GLU A 21 -7.92 0.52 -7.83
N GLU A 22 -7.20 0.40 -8.95
CA GLU A 22 -6.79 -0.91 -9.46
C GLU A 22 -5.81 -1.60 -8.51
N ARG A 23 -4.82 -0.89 -7.97
CA ARG A 23 -3.89 -1.48 -6.98
C ARG A 23 -4.60 -1.94 -5.70
N LEU A 24 -5.65 -1.25 -5.27
CA LEU A 24 -6.48 -1.66 -4.14
C LEU A 24 -7.24 -2.95 -4.44
N ARG A 25 -7.81 -3.09 -5.65
CA ARG A 25 -8.47 -4.32 -6.07
C ARG A 25 -7.49 -5.50 -6.08
N GLU A 26 -6.34 -5.35 -6.71
CA GLU A 26 -5.29 -6.39 -6.74
C GLU A 26 -4.84 -6.77 -5.31
N ALA A 27 -4.60 -5.79 -4.44
CA ALA A 27 -4.17 -6.04 -3.07
C ALA A 27 -5.22 -6.85 -2.27
N ARG A 28 -6.52 -6.55 -2.45
CA ARG A 28 -7.61 -7.29 -1.79
C ARG A 28 -7.68 -8.72 -2.28
N ILE A 29 -7.49 -8.97 -3.58
CA ILE A 29 -7.48 -10.32 -4.15
C ILE A 29 -6.32 -11.13 -3.55
N VAL A 30 -5.13 -10.53 -3.47
CA VAL A 30 -3.97 -11.17 -2.83
C VAL A 30 -4.24 -11.51 -1.37
N ILE A 31 -4.88 -10.61 -0.60
CA ILE A 31 -5.20 -10.91 0.81
C ILE A 31 -6.30 -11.96 0.94
N ALA A 32 -7.27 -12.00 0.02
CA ALA A 32 -8.29 -13.04 0.04
C ALA A 32 -7.71 -14.45 -0.14
N ASP A 33 -6.54 -14.57 -0.79
CA ASP A 33 -5.89 -15.84 -1.07
C ASP A 33 -4.54 -16.02 -0.35
N VAL A 34 -4.48 -15.63 0.93
CA VAL A 34 -3.25 -15.64 1.74
C VAL A 34 -2.50 -16.97 1.78
N ALA A 35 -3.20 -18.10 1.66
CA ALA A 35 -2.59 -19.42 1.75
C ALA A 35 -1.70 -19.76 0.53
N HIS A 36 -1.94 -19.13 -0.61
CA HIS A 36 -1.28 -19.44 -1.89
C HIS A 36 -0.26 -18.37 -2.31
N HIS A 37 -0.10 -17.31 -1.53
CA HIS A 37 0.82 -16.21 -1.82
C HIS A 37 2.00 -16.15 -0.86
N SER A 38 3.14 -15.66 -1.37
CA SER A 38 4.34 -15.50 -0.55
C SER A 38 4.17 -14.37 0.46
N ASP A 39 4.82 -14.49 1.62
CA ASP A 39 4.83 -13.44 2.65
C ASP A 39 5.29 -12.08 2.07
N TYR A 40 6.18 -12.09 1.06
CA TYR A 40 6.58 -10.87 0.34
C TYR A 40 5.40 -10.20 -0.40
N LEU A 41 4.62 -10.98 -1.15
CA LEU A 41 3.47 -10.46 -1.89
C LEU A 41 2.39 -9.96 -0.93
N LEU A 42 2.19 -10.67 0.19
CA LEU A 42 1.29 -10.25 1.25
C LEU A 42 1.72 -8.93 1.89
N ARG A 43 3.02 -8.74 2.18
CA ARG A 43 3.54 -7.47 2.69
C ARG A 43 3.33 -6.31 1.70
N LEU A 44 3.53 -6.55 0.40
CA LEU A 44 3.31 -5.53 -0.62
C LEU A 44 1.83 -5.13 -0.68
N ALA A 45 0.91 -6.11 -0.69
CA ALA A 45 -0.52 -5.86 -0.68
C ALA A 45 -0.95 -5.09 0.57
N CYS A 46 -0.48 -5.48 1.75
CA CYS A 46 -0.78 -4.77 2.98
C CYS A 46 -0.24 -3.33 2.95
N THR A 47 0.98 -3.11 2.43
CA THR A 47 1.54 -1.75 2.30
C THR A 47 0.66 -0.85 1.42
N VAL A 48 0.08 -1.39 0.34
CA VAL A 48 -0.87 -0.66 -0.51
C VAL A 48 -2.13 -0.32 0.28
N LEU A 49 -2.71 -1.27 1.01
CA LEU A 49 -3.93 -1.05 1.79
C LEU A 49 -3.73 -0.10 2.97
N VAL A 50 -2.60 -0.14 3.66
CA VAL A 50 -2.29 0.82 4.73
C VAL A 50 -2.25 2.25 4.18
N LYS A 51 -1.65 2.45 3.00
CA LYS A 51 -1.50 3.78 2.40
C LYS A 51 -2.77 4.29 1.72
N HIS A 52 -3.54 3.40 1.10
CA HIS A 52 -4.60 3.78 0.16
C HIS A 52 -5.96 3.16 0.48
N GLY A 53 -6.08 2.33 1.51
CA GLY A 53 -7.31 1.64 1.89
C GLY A 53 -8.50 2.60 2.01
N ALA A 54 -9.66 2.14 1.57
CA ALA A 54 -10.85 2.99 1.49
C ALA A 54 -11.33 3.38 2.90
N THR A 55 -11.24 2.45 3.85
CA THR A 55 -11.74 2.66 5.21
C THR A 55 -10.61 2.65 6.25
N PRO A 56 -10.79 3.35 7.39
CA PRO A 56 -9.85 3.27 8.51
C PRO A 56 -9.65 1.83 9.03
N GLU A 57 -10.71 1.04 9.05
CA GLU A 57 -10.71 -0.35 9.51
C GLU A 57 -9.84 -1.21 8.59
N GLU A 58 -10.01 -1.11 7.27
CA GLU A 58 -9.19 -1.83 6.29
C GLU A 58 -7.70 -1.48 6.44
N ARG A 59 -7.38 -0.21 6.74
CA ARG A 59 -6.00 0.22 6.99
C ARG A 59 -5.44 -0.33 8.30
N GLU A 60 -6.28 -0.49 9.32
CA GLU A 60 -5.90 -1.07 10.61
C GLU A 60 -5.65 -2.57 10.49
N ASP A 61 -6.58 -3.29 9.87
CA ASP A 61 -6.44 -4.73 9.63
C ASP A 61 -5.18 -5.05 8.82
N ALA A 62 -4.87 -4.25 7.79
CA ALA A 62 -3.65 -4.37 7.01
C ALA A 62 -2.38 -4.09 7.85
N ARG A 63 -2.44 -3.16 8.82
CA ARG A 63 -1.32 -2.90 9.75
C ARG A 63 -1.11 -4.09 10.69
N ILE A 64 -2.17 -4.65 11.24
CA ILE A 64 -2.11 -5.83 12.10
C ILE A 64 -1.52 -7.02 11.33
N LEU A 65 -1.97 -7.25 10.09
CA LEU A 65 -1.45 -8.35 9.27
C LEU A 65 0.04 -8.19 8.96
N LEU A 66 0.54 -6.96 8.73
CA LEU A 66 1.98 -6.72 8.57
C LEU A 66 2.79 -7.14 9.80
N VAL A 67 2.31 -6.82 11.01
CA VAL A 67 2.97 -7.23 12.27
C VAL A 67 3.06 -8.76 12.36
N VAL A 68 1.99 -9.47 12.00
CA VAL A 68 1.97 -10.93 11.99
C VAL A 68 2.96 -11.51 10.96
N LEU A 69 2.99 -10.95 9.75
CA LEU A 69 3.90 -11.38 8.69
C LEU A 69 5.37 -11.11 9.02
N ASP A 70 5.66 -10.00 9.71
CA ASP A 70 7.01 -9.65 10.15
C ASP A 70 7.48 -10.58 11.27
N ALA A 71 6.60 -10.94 12.21
CA ALA A 71 6.90 -11.90 13.27
C ALA A 71 7.14 -13.33 12.73
N LYS A 72 6.46 -13.72 11.65
CA LYS A 72 6.60 -15.04 11.01
C LYS A 72 7.95 -15.22 10.30
N THR A 73 8.61 -14.16 9.87
CA THR A 73 9.92 -14.21 9.21
C THR A 73 11.02 -13.66 10.14
N PRO A 74 11.51 -14.44 11.11
CA PRO A 74 12.59 -14.01 11.99
C PRO A 74 13.87 -13.86 11.15
N GLY A 75 14.22 -12.62 10.80
CA GLY A 75 15.43 -12.32 10.01
C GLY A 75 15.34 -11.10 9.09
N ARG A 76 14.15 -10.52 8.89
CA ARG A 76 14.02 -9.27 8.14
C ARG A 76 13.12 -8.27 8.86
N LEU A 77 13.58 -7.82 10.02
CA LEU A 77 13.18 -6.51 10.55
C LEU A 77 13.74 -5.46 9.57
N PRO A 78 12.91 -4.60 8.95
CA PRO A 78 13.45 -3.44 8.27
C PRO A 78 14.08 -2.53 9.33
N ALA A 79 15.33 -2.14 9.11
CA ALA A 79 15.91 -1.03 9.85
C ALA A 79 15.03 0.21 9.62
N LEU A 80 14.17 0.52 10.58
CA LEU A 80 13.48 1.81 10.71
C LEU A 80 14.48 2.88 11.19
N ASP A 81 15.66 2.93 10.57
CA ASP A 81 16.60 4.02 10.75
C ASP A 81 17.12 4.46 9.39
N ARG A 82 16.30 5.26 8.71
CA ARG A 82 16.79 6.25 7.75
C ARG A 82 15.88 7.45 7.70
N GLU A 83 15.56 7.99 8.88
CA GLU A 83 15.00 9.32 9.02
C GLU A 83 15.73 10.03 10.15
N GLY A 84 16.79 10.78 9.78
CA GLY A 84 17.37 11.81 10.63
C GLY A 84 18.86 11.70 10.97
N ARG A 85 19.74 11.98 10.00
CA ARG A 85 20.92 12.82 10.30
C ARG A 85 21.50 13.49 9.05
N SER A 86 21.28 14.82 9.02
CA SER A 86 22.06 15.91 8.38
C SER A 86 22.33 15.86 6.88
#